data_AF-A0A4Z0EAL3-F1
#
_entry.id   AF-A0A4Z0EAL3-F1
#
_cell.length_a   1.000
_cell.length_b   1.000
_cell.length_c   1.000
_cell.angle_alpha   90.00
_cell.angle_beta   90.00
_cell.angle_gamma   90.00
#
_symmetry.space_group_name_H-M   'P 1'
#
loop_
_entity.id
_entity.type
_entity.pdbx_description
1 polymer ?
#
loop_
_entity_poly.entity_id
_entity_poly.type
_entity_poly.pdbx_seq_one_letter_code
_entity_poly.pdbx_strand_id
1 'polypeptide(L)'
;MRRAFDWFFRDRRSGAVVIGQWPNLPLWIFAAASALEWLLEAVTPGLPAPVFAGLRIVALLSLTVWAVDEIVRGVNPWRRCLGAIVLIGIVVSVSGLGRL
;
A
#
# COMPACT_ATOMS: atom_id res chain seq x y z
N MET A 1 28.12 8.48 -9.53
CA MET A 1 26.75 8.90 -9.15
C MET A 1 25.69 8.41 -10.15
N ARG A 2 25.79 8.69 -11.47
CA ARG A 2 24.80 8.21 -12.47
C ARG A 2 24.50 6.70 -12.39
N ARG A 3 25.53 5.85 -12.29
CA ARG A 3 25.34 4.39 -12.19
C ARG A 3 24.49 3.93 -10.98
N ALA A 4 24.65 4.55 -9.82
CA ALA A 4 23.88 4.21 -8.63
C ALA A 4 22.42 4.68 -8.75
N PHE A 5 22.23 5.88 -9.28
CA PHE A 5 20.90 6.42 -9.59
C PHE A 5 20.16 5.54 -10.60
N ASP A 6 20.81 5.20 -11.70
CA ASP A 6 20.25 4.34 -12.74
C ASP A 6 19.93 2.95 -12.19
N TRP A 7 20.82 2.37 -11.38
CA TRP A 7 20.55 1.09 -10.73
C TRP A 7 19.31 1.14 -9.82
N PHE A 8 19.11 2.24 -9.10
CA PHE A 8 18.05 2.36 -8.10
C PHE A 8 16.68 2.72 -8.68
N PHE A 9 16.63 3.60 -9.69
CA PHE A 9 15.37 4.14 -10.22
C PHE A 9 15.03 3.65 -11.63
N ARG A 10 15.98 3.09 -12.38
CA ARG A 10 15.72 2.70 -13.77
C ARG A 10 15.06 1.32 -13.83
N ASP A 11 13.99 1.21 -14.61
CA ASP A 11 13.35 -0.06 -14.92
C ASP A 11 14.29 -0.90 -15.81
N ARG A 12 14.49 -2.16 -15.41
CA ARG A 12 15.38 -3.11 -16.09
C ARG A 12 14.84 -3.60 -17.43
N ARG A 13 13.55 -3.41 -17.71
CA ARG A 13 12.92 -3.80 -18.98
C ARG A 13 12.89 -2.66 -19.99
N SER A 14 12.39 -1.50 -19.58
CA SER A 14 12.20 -0.34 -20.47
C SER A 14 13.40 0.59 -20.54
N GLY A 15 14.28 0.60 -19.53
CA GLY A 15 15.33 1.61 -19.41
C GLY A 15 14.78 3.00 -19.05
N ALA A 16 13.50 3.15 -18.70
CA ALA A 16 12.95 4.41 -18.20
C ALA A 16 13.25 4.58 -16.70
N VAL A 17 13.36 5.83 -16.24
CA VAL A 17 13.39 6.14 -14.81
C VAL A 17 11.96 6.05 -14.27
N VAL A 18 11.73 5.20 -13.26
CA VAL A 18 10.42 4.91 -12.69
C VAL A 18 10.43 5.19 -11.19
N ILE A 19 9.83 6.31 -10.80
CA ILE A 19 9.62 6.68 -9.39
C ILE A 19 8.23 6.23 -8.93
N GLY A 20 7.22 6.44 -9.76
CA GLY A 20 5.83 6.05 -9.53
C GLY A 20 5.26 5.29 -10.71
N GLN A 21 4.18 4.56 -10.46
CA GLN A 21 3.40 3.88 -11.49
C GLN A 21 1.93 4.15 -11.22
N TRP A 22 1.11 4.02 -12.26
CA TRP A 22 -0.34 3.99 -12.07
C TRP A 22 -0.75 2.93 -11.06
N PRO A 23 -1.76 3.20 -10.20
CA PRO A 23 -2.21 2.23 -9.23
C PRO A 23 -2.72 0.97 -9.91
N ASN A 24 -2.28 -0.18 -9.42
CA ASN A 24 -2.83 -1.47 -9.80
C ASN A 24 -4.08 -1.78 -8.95
N LEU A 25 -4.75 -2.89 -9.26
CA LEU A 25 -6.00 -3.28 -8.60
C LEU A 25 -5.91 -3.29 -7.06
N PRO A 26 -4.89 -3.86 -6.41
CA PRO A 26 -4.75 -3.81 -4.95
C PRO A 26 -4.77 -2.40 -4.35
N LEU A 27 -4.09 -1.43 -4.99
CA LEU A 27 -4.12 -0.04 -4.53
C LEU A 27 -5.49 0.61 -4.72
N TRP A 28 -6.20 0.29 -5.80
CA TRP A 28 -7.57 0.77 -6.01
C TRP A 28 -8.54 0.22 -4.95
N ILE A 29 -8.42 -1.06 -4.59
CA ILE A 29 -9.26 -1.65 -3.53
C ILE A 29 -8.94 -1.00 -2.19
N PHE A 30 -7.66 -0.82 -1.86
CA PHE A 30 -7.24 -0.09 -0.65
C PHE A 30 -7.83 1.33 -0.61
N ALA A 31 -7.70 2.08 -1.71
CA ALA A 31 -8.20 3.45 -1.79
C ALA A 31 -9.73 3.51 -1.66
N ALA A 32 -10.45 2.61 -2.34
CA ALA A 32 -11.91 2.54 -2.28
C ALA A 32 -12.40 2.16 -0.88
N ALA A 33 -11.80 1.14 -0.24
CA ALA A 33 -12.17 0.72 1.10
C ALA A 33 -11.92 1.83 2.13
N SER A 34 -10.77 2.50 2.06
CA SER A 34 -10.41 3.61 2.96
C SER A 34 -11.30 4.84 2.75
N ALA A 35 -11.59 5.18 1.48
CA ALA A 35 -12.49 6.30 1.17
C ALA A 35 -13.93 6.01 1.60
N LEU A 36 -14.39 4.77 1.45
CA LEU A 36 -15.72 4.36 1.90
C LEU A 36 -15.82 4.38 3.43
N GLU A 37 -14.80 3.91 4.14
CA GLU A 37 -14.75 4.00 5.61
C GLU A 37 -14.88 5.45 6.07
N TRP A 38 -14.05 6.34 5.52
CA TRP A 38 -14.06 7.77 5.82
C TRP A 38 -15.41 8.43 5.51
N LEU A 39 -15.99 8.11 4.35
CA LEU A 39 -17.28 8.66 3.94
C LEU A 39 -18.43 8.19 4.84
N LEU A 40 -18.49 6.89 5.17
CA LEU A 40 -19.52 6.32 6.02
C LEU A 40 -19.45 6.86 7.45
N GLU A 41 -18.24 7.06 7.98
CA GLU A 41 -18.04 7.70 9.29
C GLU A 41 -18.58 9.13 9.31
N ALA A 42 -18.39 9.88 8.22
CA ALA A 42 -18.86 11.26 8.10
C ALA A 42 -20.38 11.39 7.88
N VAL A 43 -20.97 10.52 7.05
CA VAL A 43 -22.36 10.68 6.59
C VAL A 43 -23.37 9.79 7.30
N THR A 44 -22.93 8.79 8.06
CA THR A 44 -23.84 7.83 8.69
C THR A 44 -23.41 7.51 10.13
N PRO A 45 -23.58 8.47 11.05
CA PRO A 45 -23.25 8.27 12.45
C PRO A 45 -24.09 7.13 13.04
N GLY A 46 -23.44 6.25 13.81
CA GLY A 46 -24.08 5.09 14.45
C GLY A 46 -24.05 3.79 13.64
N LEU A 47 -23.35 3.73 12.50
CA LEU A 47 -23.12 2.46 11.79
C LEU A 47 -22.42 1.42 12.72
N PRO A 48 -22.74 0.12 12.61
CA PRO A 48 -22.13 -0.89 13.47
C PRO A 48 -20.61 -0.98 13.31
N ALA A 49 -19.89 -1.06 14.43
CA ALA A 49 -18.43 -1.23 14.47
C ALA A 49 -17.88 -2.36 13.56
N PRO A 50 -18.56 -3.53 13.40
CA PRO A 50 -18.10 -4.58 12.49
C PRO A 50 -17.97 -4.14 11.02
N VAL A 51 -18.76 -3.17 10.56
CA VAL A 51 -18.69 -2.67 9.18
C VAL A 51 -17.37 -1.95 8.95
N PHE A 52 -17.00 -1.03 9.85
CA PHE A 52 -15.73 -0.31 9.79
C PHE A 52 -14.55 -1.28 9.93
N ALA A 53 -14.65 -2.27 10.82
CA ALA A 53 -13.63 -3.31 10.96
C ALA A 53 -13.42 -4.11 9.65
N GLY A 54 -14.52 -4.47 8.96
CA GLY A 54 -14.45 -5.13 7.67
C GLY A 54 -13.74 -4.30 6.60
N LEU A 55 -14.05 -3.00 6.50
CA LEU A 55 -13.40 -2.08 5.57
C LEU A 55 -11.90 -1.94 5.85
N ARG A 56 -11.51 -1.81 7.13
CA ARG A 56 -10.11 -1.79 7.55
C ARG A 56 -9.36 -3.07 7.17
N ILE A 57 -9.97 -4.24 7.39
CA ILE A 57 -9.38 -5.53 7.03
C ILE A 57 -9.16 -5.61 5.51
N VAL A 58 -10.16 -5.24 4.70
CA VAL A 58 -10.04 -5.22 3.23
C VAL A 58 -8.93 -4.28 2.77
N ALA A 59 -8.87 -3.07 3.34
CA ALA A 59 -7.83 -2.09 3.05
C ALA A 59 -6.44 -2.65 3.37
N LEU A 60 -6.23 -3.18 4.58
CA LEU A 60 -4.95 -3.73 5.05
C LEU A 60 -4.51 -4.93 4.23
N LEU A 61 -5.41 -5.87 3.91
CA LEU A 61 -5.08 -7.04 3.09
C LEU A 61 -4.69 -6.63 1.67
N SER A 62 -5.43 -5.71 1.05
CA SER A 62 -5.13 -5.23 -0.30
C SER A 62 -3.78 -4.51 -0.34
N LEU A 63 -3.50 -3.67 0.65
CA LEU A 63 -2.21 -2.98 0.76
C LEU A 63 -1.06 -3.95 1.05
N THR A 64 -1.30 -5.02 1.82
CA THR A 64 -0.32 -6.09 2.06
C THR A 64 -0.01 -6.84 0.76
N VAL A 65 -1.02 -7.22 -0.02
CA VAL A 65 -0.84 -7.87 -1.32
C VAL A 65 -0.02 -6.99 -2.25
N TRP A 66 -0.35 -5.68 -2.31
CA TRP A 66 0.44 -4.72 -3.08
C TRP A 66 1.91 -4.67 -2.63
N ALA A 67 2.15 -4.53 -1.34
CA ALA A 67 3.48 -4.42 -0.78
C ALA A 67 4.35 -5.65 -1.08
N VAL A 68 3.78 -6.85 -0.93
CA VAL A 68 4.47 -8.10 -1.25
C VAL A 68 4.76 -8.21 -2.75
N ASP A 69 3.80 -7.86 -3.62
CA ASP A 69 4.01 -7.85 -5.07
C ASP A 69 5.13 -6.89 -5.45
N GLU A 70 5.21 -5.72 -4.82
CA GLU A 70 6.26 -4.75 -5.09
C GLU A 70 7.65 -5.23 -4.64
N ILE A 71 7.75 -5.89 -3.49
CA ILE A 71 9.01 -6.48 -3.00
C ILE A 71 9.52 -7.57 -3.97
N VAL A 72 8.62 -8.47 -4.40
CA VAL A 72 8.98 -9.62 -5.23
C VAL A 72 9.19 -9.19 -6.68
N ARG A 73 8.24 -8.46 -7.25
CA ARG A 73 8.13 -8.19 -8.69
C ARG A 73 8.40 -6.73 -9.08
N GLY A 74 8.71 -5.85 -8.14
CA GLY A 74 8.98 -4.43 -8.43
C GLY A 74 10.05 -4.22 -9.51
N VAL A 75 9.84 -3.22 -10.36
CA VAL A 75 10.64 -3.01 -11.58
C VAL A 75 12.07 -2.54 -11.30
N ASN A 76 12.31 -1.91 -10.14
CA ASN A 76 13.61 -1.41 -9.70
C ASN A 76 13.76 -1.53 -8.16
N PRO A 77 14.95 -1.31 -7.58
CA PRO A 77 15.17 -1.34 -6.13
C PRO A 77 14.33 -0.31 -5.35
N TRP A 78 14.16 0.90 -5.87
CA TRP A 78 13.33 1.95 -5.25
C TRP A 78 11.92 1.43 -4.93
N ARG A 79 11.29 0.82 -5.94
CA ARG A 79 9.96 0.23 -5.83
C ARG A 79 9.90 -0.89 -4.79
N ARG A 80 10.89 -1.81 -4.78
CA ARG A 80 10.97 -2.86 -3.75
C ARG A 80 11.07 -2.29 -2.34
N CYS A 81 11.85 -1.22 -2.16
CA CYS A 81 11.94 -0.52 -0.87
C CYS A 81 10.60 0.09 -0.47
N LEU A 82 9.83 0.68 -1.39
CA LEU A 82 8.48 1.18 -1.09
C LEU A 82 7.56 0.07 -0.57
N GLY A 83 7.57 -1.10 -1.23
CA GLY A 83 6.84 -2.27 -0.74
C GLY A 83 7.25 -2.68 0.68
N ALA A 84 8.55 -2.77 0.94
CA ALA A 84 9.07 -3.12 2.27
C ALA A 84 8.68 -2.09 3.35
N ILE A 85 8.78 -0.79 3.06
CA ILE A 85 8.40 0.28 3.97
C ILE A 85 6.91 0.20 4.30
N VAL A 86 6.05 0.00 3.29
CA VAL A 86 4.61 -0.14 3.50
C VAL A 86 4.29 -1.38 4.34
N LEU A 87 4.94 -2.51 4.07
CA LEU A 87 4.74 -3.73 4.85
C LEU A 87 5.15 -3.56 6.32
N ILE A 88 6.30 -2.90 6.58
CA ILE A 88 6.73 -2.54 7.94
C ILE A 88 5.70 -1.62 8.60
N GLY A 89 5.20 -0.62 7.89
CA GLY A 89 4.15 0.29 8.39
C GLY A 89 2.88 -0.45 8.79
N ILE A 90 2.45 -1.44 8.00
CA ILE A 90 1.30 -2.30 8.33
C ILE A 90 1.56 -3.09 9.61
N VAL A 91 2.73 -3.73 9.73
CA VAL A 91 3.10 -4.50 10.93
C VAL A 91 3.12 -3.61 12.17
N VAL A 92 3.73 -2.42 12.08
CA VAL A 92 3.78 -1.45 13.17
C VAL A 92 2.36 -1.02 13.55
N SER A 93 1.52 -0.67 12.57
CA SER A 93 0.13 -0.24 12.81
C SER A 93 -0.68 -1.32 13.54
N VAL A 94 -0.64 -2.56 13.06
CA VAL A 94 -1.38 -3.68 13.66
C VAL A 94 -0.80 -4.08 15.03
N SER A 95 0.52 -4.00 15.22
CA SER A 95 1.15 -4.28 16.51
C SER A 95 0.88 -3.20 17.56
N GLY A 96 0.64 -1.95 17.15
CA GLY A 96 0.18 -0.87 18.02
C GLY A 96 -1.27 -1.04 18.45
N LEU A 97 -2.14 -1.54 17.55
CA LEU A 97 -3.54 -1.89 17.85
C LEU A 97 -3.68 -2.96 18.95
N GLY A 98 -2.71 -3.88 19.08
CA GLY A 98 -2.72 -4.91 20.13
C GLY A 98 -2.24 -4.45 21.51
N ARG A 99 -1.85 -3.17 21.66
CA ARG A 99 -1.33 -2.60 22.92
C ARG A 99 -2.33 -1.67 23.63
N LEU A 100 -3.54 -1.50 23.09
CA LEU A 100 -4.64 -0.72 23.66
C LEU A 100 -5.77 -1.65 24.08
#